data_AF-A0A430Q0P2-F1
#
_entry.id   AF-A0A430Q0P2-F1
#
_cell.length_a   1.000
_cell.length_b   1.000
_cell.length_c   1.000
_cell.angle_alpha   90.00
_cell.angle_beta   90.00
_cell.angle_gamma   90.00
#
_symmetry.space_group_name_H-M   'P 1'
#
loop_
_entity.id
_entity.type
_entity.pdbx_description
1 polymer ?
#
loop_
_entity_poly.entity_id
_entity_poly.type
_entity_poly.pdbx_seq_one_letter_code
_entity_poly.pdbx_strand_id
1 'polypeptide(L)'
;MEYETEIDLRILGCELIQDSGVLLRLPQVAMATAQVLYQRFFYSKSFVRHFYEHYAMACIFLAAKLEESPRRIRDVINVFHHIRQVRDKKYCRMHYWLLFQNTDTRDSRSKLQ
;
A
#
# COMPACT_ATOMS: atom_id res chain seq x y z
N MET A 1 -15.46 -14.41 2.09
CA MET A 1 -14.86 -13.22 1.49
C MET A 1 -15.54 -13.05 0.15
N GLU A 2 -16.04 -11.85 -0.14
CA GLU A 2 -16.65 -11.54 -1.42
C GLU A 2 -15.58 -11.44 -2.51
N TYR A 3 -15.94 -11.79 -3.74
CA TYR A 3 -15.02 -11.85 -4.87
C TYR A 3 -14.36 -10.49 -5.15
N GLU A 4 -15.14 -9.42 -5.12
CA GLU A 4 -14.63 -8.05 -5.32
C GLU A 4 -13.62 -7.66 -4.24
N THR A 5 -13.93 -7.94 -2.97
CA THR A 5 -13.00 -7.68 -1.86
C THR A 5 -11.69 -8.46 -2.02
N GLU A 6 -11.75 -9.69 -2.53
CA GLU A 6 -10.54 -10.47 -2.79
C GLU A 6 -9.67 -9.82 -3.87
N ILE A 7 -10.28 -9.36 -4.97
CA ILE A 7 -9.58 -8.63 -6.03
C ILE A 7 -8.92 -7.37 -5.48
N ASP A 8 -9.66 -6.57 -4.71
CA ASP A 8 -9.14 -5.35 -4.12
C ASP A 8 -7.93 -5.63 -3.23
N LEU A 9 -7.98 -6.68 -2.42
CA LEU A 9 -6.86 -7.10 -1.57
C LEU A 9 -5.65 -7.56 -2.40
N ARG A 10 -5.88 -8.27 -3.51
CA ARG A 10 -4.81 -8.67 -4.44
C ARG A 10 -4.12 -7.48 -5.07
N ILE A 11 -4.90 -6.49 -5.52
CA ILE A 11 -4.38 -5.25 -6.10
C ILE A 11 -3.62 -4.46 -5.03
N LEU A 12 -4.23 -4.26 -3.86
CA LEU A 12 -3.64 -3.54 -2.73
C LEU A 12 -2.30 -4.13 -2.29
N GLY A 13 -2.19 -5.46 -2.25
CA GLY A 13 -0.94 -6.14 -1.94
C GLY A 13 0.15 -5.86 -2.99
N CYS A 14 -0.20 -5.89 -4.27
CA CYS A 14 0.72 -5.56 -5.37
C CYS A 14 1.17 -4.09 -5.35
N GLU A 15 0.28 -3.16 -5.02
CA GLU A 15 0.60 -1.74 -4.82
C GLU A 15 1.61 -1.55 -3.68
N LEU A 16 1.34 -2.19 -2.53
CA LEU A 16 2.26 -2.12 -1.38
C LEU A 16 3.65 -2.63 -1.75
N ILE A 17 3.73 -3.71 -2.55
CA ILE A 17 5.00 -4.27 -3.02
C ILE A 17 5.73 -3.26 -3.92
N GLN A 18 5.02 -2.60 -4.83
CA GLN A 18 5.61 -1.61 -5.73
C GLN A 18 6.12 -0.39 -4.95
N ASP A 19 5.29 0.19 -4.09
CA ASP A 19 5.64 1.38 -3.28
C ASP A 19 6.84 1.12 -2.39
N SER A 20 6.84 -0.02 -1.69
CA SER A 20 7.94 -0.38 -0.80
C SER A 20 9.22 -0.75 -1.56
N GLY A 21 9.12 -1.39 -2.72
CA GLY A 21 10.27 -1.68 -3.56
C GLY A 21 10.95 -0.42 -4.10
N VAL A 22 10.17 0.61 -4.46
CA VAL A 22 10.70 1.93 -4.83
C VAL A 22 11.42 2.59 -3.65
N LEU A 23 10.82 2.58 -2.46
CA LEU A 23 11.41 3.17 -1.25
C LEU A 23 12.68 2.43 -0.79
N LEU A 24 12.73 1.12 -0.96
CA LEU A 24 13.91 0.28 -0.66
C LEU A 24 14.96 0.28 -1.78
N ARG A 25 14.70 0.99 -2.89
CA ARG A 25 15.54 1.04 -4.10
C ARG A 25 15.89 -0.37 -4.59
N LEU A 26 14.87 -1.22 -4.75
CA LEU A 26 15.02 -2.56 -5.32
C LEU A 26 14.95 -2.51 -6.85
N PRO A 27 15.62 -3.43 -7.56
CA PRO A 27 15.47 -3.54 -9.00
C PRO A 27 14.05 -3.97 -9.37
N GLN A 28 13.58 -3.57 -10.56
CA GLN A 28 12.23 -3.90 -11.04
C GLN A 28 11.97 -5.41 -11.08
N VAL A 29 13.00 -6.19 -11.38
CA VAL A 29 12.93 -7.66 -11.40
C VAL A 29 12.55 -8.21 -10.02
N ALA A 30 13.11 -7.67 -8.92
CA ALA A 30 12.78 -8.07 -7.56
C ALA A 30 11.34 -7.70 -7.15
N MET A 31 10.83 -6.56 -7.62
CA MET A 31 9.44 -6.18 -7.38
C MET A 31 8.47 -7.09 -8.15
N ALA A 32 8.79 -7.41 -9.41
CA ALA A 32 8.00 -8.34 -10.23
C ALA A 32 7.98 -9.75 -9.61
N THR A 33 9.12 -10.28 -9.15
CA THR A 33 9.16 -11.58 -8.49
C THR A 33 8.42 -11.58 -7.16
N ALA A 34 8.50 -10.51 -6.37
CA ALA A 34 7.69 -10.36 -5.15
C ALA A 34 6.17 -10.40 -5.45
N GLN A 35 5.70 -9.72 -6.50
CA GLN A 35 4.29 -9.73 -6.90
C GLN A 35 3.84 -11.13 -7.35
N VAL A 36 4.66 -11.84 -8.11
CA VAL A 36 4.35 -13.22 -8.54
C VAL A 36 4.27 -14.16 -7.32
N LEU A 37 5.22 -14.06 -6.38
CA LEU A 37 5.18 -14.85 -5.14
C LEU A 37 3.92 -14.58 -4.32
N TYR A 38 3.54 -13.31 -4.21
CA TYR A 38 2.34 -12.89 -3.49
C TYR A 38 1.06 -13.44 -4.12
N GLN A 39 0.90 -13.29 -5.44
CA GLN A 39 -0.28 -13.80 -6.14
C GLN A 39 -0.38 -15.33 -6.07
N ARG A 40 0.74 -16.04 -6.21
CA ARG A 40 0.81 -17.50 -6.07
C ARG A 40 0.44 -17.96 -4.67
N PHE A 41 0.88 -17.24 -3.64
CA PHE A 41 0.52 -17.57 -2.26
C PHE A 41 -1.00 -17.47 -2.04
N PHE A 42 -1.60 -16.35 -2.42
CA PHE A 42 -3.03 -16.12 -2.24
C PHE A 42 -3.92 -16.84 -3.26
N TYR A 43 -3.36 -17.44 -4.31
CA TYR A 43 -4.11 -18.38 -5.15
C TYR A 43 -4.56 -19.61 -4.34
N SER A 44 -3.72 -20.07 -3.41
CA SER A 44 -3.98 -21.29 -2.61
C SER A 44 -4.34 -21.02 -1.15
N LYS A 45 -4.21 -19.77 -0.68
CA LYS A 45 -4.38 -19.40 0.74
C LYS A 45 -5.42 -18.31 0.89
N SER A 46 -6.19 -18.39 1.97
CA SER A 46 -7.25 -17.42 2.26
C SER A 46 -6.70 -16.14 2.89
N PHE A 47 -7.14 -14.99 2.37
CA PHE A 47 -6.92 -13.66 2.96
C PHE A 47 -7.57 -13.47 4.34
N VAL A 48 -8.59 -14.26 4.69
CA VAL A 48 -9.24 -14.17 6.03
C VAL A 48 -8.29 -14.62 7.13
N ARG A 49 -7.43 -15.61 6.84
CA ARG A 49 -6.48 -16.18 7.82
C ARG A 49 -5.11 -15.52 7.78
N HIS A 50 -4.81 -14.79 6.72
CA HIS A 50 -3.46 -14.31 6.42
C HIS A 50 -3.52 -12.82 6.10
N PHE A 51 -2.97 -12.01 7.00
CA PHE A 51 -2.99 -10.56 6.84
C PHE A 51 -2.12 -10.13 5.66
N TYR A 52 -2.75 -9.56 4.64
CA TYR A 52 -2.14 -9.27 3.34
C TYR A 52 -0.84 -8.46 3.42
N GLU A 53 -0.75 -7.48 4.34
CA GLU A 53 0.42 -6.61 4.52
C GLU A 53 1.64 -7.40 5.02
N HIS A 54 1.45 -8.34 5.94
CA HIS A 54 2.53 -9.19 6.45
C HIS A 54 3.14 -10.06 5.35
N TYR A 55 2.28 -10.57 4.46
CA TYR A 55 2.73 -11.39 3.34
C TYR A 55 3.38 -10.56 2.25
N ALA A 56 2.94 -9.33 2.00
CA ALA A 56 3.65 -8.40 1.11
C ALA A 56 5.08 -8.10 1.61
N MET A 57 5.25 -7.82 2.92
CA MET A 57 6.58 -7.66 3.54
C MET A 57 7.46 -8.90 3.36
N ALA A 58 6.91 -10.08 3.63
CA ALA A 58 7.63 -11.34 3.50
C ALA A 58 8.05 -11.63 2.06
N CYS A 59 7.15 -11.39 1.08
CA CYS A 59 7.42 -11.59 -0.34
C CYS A 59 8.55 -10.68 -0.84
N ILE A 60 8.58 -9.40 -0.44
CA ILE A 60 9.68 -8.50 -0.78
C ILE A 60 10.98 -8.94 -0.15
N PHE A 61 10.96 -9.28 1.14
CA PHE A 61 12.17 -9.69 1.83
C PHE A 61 12.77 -10.97 1.22
N LEU A 62 11.91 -11.89 0.77
CA LEU A 62 12.32 -13.10 0.05
C LEU A 62 12.82 -12.78 -1.36
N ALA A 63 12.08 -12.01 -2.15
CA ALA A 63 12.43 -11.65 -3.52
C ALA A 63 13.76 -10.88 -3.59
N ALA A 64 14.00 -9.96 -2.66
CA ALA A 64 15.26 -9.23 -2.54
C ALA A 64 16.46 -10.18 -2.36
N LYS A 65 16.28 -11.33 -1.68
CA LYS A 65 17.33 -12.35 -1.56
C LYS A 65 17.48 -13.16 -2.85
N LEU A 66 16.38 -13.48 -3.53
CA LEU A 66 16.40 -14.24 -4.78
C LEU A 66 17.11 -13.48 -5.92
N GLU A 67 16.93 -12.17 -5.97
CA GLU A 67 17.54 -11.30 -6.98
C GLU A 67 18.88 -10.69 -6.51
N GLU A 68 19.58 -11.33 -5.57
CA GLU A 68 20.91 -10.94 -5.08
C GLU A 68 21.01 -9.45 -4.64
N SER A 69 19.91 -8.90 -4.12
CA SER A 69 19.79 -7.51 -3.66
C SER A 69 19.22 -7.43 -2.23
N PRO A 70 19.80 -8.16 -1.25
CA PRO A 70 19.22 -8.30 0.08
C PRO A 70 19.05 -6.96 0.79
N ARG A 71 18.00 -6.86 1.61
CA ARG A 71 17.70 -5.70 2.47
C ARG A 71 17.60 -6.15 3.92
N ARG A 72 17.94 -5.27 4.86
CA ARG A 72 17.77 -5.57 6.29
C ARG A 72 16.29 -5.64 6.61
N ILE A 73 15.89 -6.60 7.44
CA ILE A 73 14.48 -6.77 7.80
C ILE A 73 13.89 -5.52 8.47
N ARG A 74 14.70 -4.79 9.24
CA ARG A 74 14.28 -3.50 9.85
C ARG A 74 13.93 -2.46 8.79
N ASP A 75 14.67 -2.38 7.70
CA ASP A 75 14.42 -1.40 6.64
C ASP A 75 13.08 -1.70 5.94
N VAL A 76 12.80 -2.98 5.70
CA VAL A 76 11.51 -3.44 5.15
C VAL A 76 10.36 -3.06 6.09
N ILE A 77 10.47 -3.37 7.39
CA ILE A 77 9.45 -3.03 8.38
C ILE A 77 9.24 -1.51 8.45
N ASN A 78 10.32 -0.73 8.49
CA ASN A 78 10.24 0.73 8.56
C ASN A 78 9.56 1.34 7.33
N VAL A 79 9.84 0.80 6.13
CA VAL A 79 9.21 1.26 4.89
C VAL A 79 7.70 0.96 4.89
N PHE A 80 7.29 -0.25 5.27
CA PHE A 80 5.86 -0.58 5.35
C PHE A 80 5.14 0.26 6.42
N HIS A 81 5.78 0.46 7.57
CA HIS A 81 5.28 1.35 8.60
C HIS A 81 5.13 2.80 8.09
N HIS A 82 6.10 3.31 7.34
CA HIS A 82 6.02 4.62 6.71
C HIS A 82 4.87 4.72 5.70
N ILE A 83 4.70 3.73 4.81
CA ILE A 83 3.61 3.69 3.84
C ILE A 83 2.26 3.73 4.56
N ARG A 84 2.08 2.93 5.60
CA ARG A 84 0.86 2.91 6.42
C ARG A 84 0.57 4.28 7.03
N GLN A 85 1.56 4.91 7.68
CA GLN A 85 1.38 6.24 8.25
C GLN A 85 0.99 7.29 7.20
N VAL A 86 1.59 7.24 6.00
CA VAL A 86 1.27 8.19 4.92
C VAL A 86 -0.16 7.97 4.41
N ARG A 87 -0.60 6.72 4.26
CA ARG A 87 -2.00 6.40 3.89
C ARG A 87 -2.97 6.88 4.96
N ASP A 88 -2.70 6.64 6.24
CA ASP A 88 -3.55 7.08 7.37
C ASP A 88 -3.68 8.62 7.44
N LYS A 89 -2.57 9.34 7.20
CA LYS A 89 -2.58 10.82 7.15
C LYS A 89 -3.39 11.36 5.98
N LYS A 90 -3.46 10.67 4.84
CA LYS A 90 -4.32 11.09 3.72
C LYS A 90 -5.79 11.05 4.14
N TYR A 91 -6.25 10.04 4.86
CA TYR A 91 -7.63 9.99 5.36
C TYR A 91 -7.92 11.09 6.39
N CYS A 92 -6.99 11.35 7.31
CA CYS A 92 -7.14 12.47 8.25
C CYS A 92 -7.19 13.82 7.52
N ARG A 93 -6.32 14.04 6.52
CA ARG A 93 -6.32 15.30 5.74
C ARG A 93 -7.58 15.44 4.88
N MET A 94 -8.06 14.35 4.27
CA MET A 94 -9.29 14.36 3.46
C MET A 94 -10.53 14.67 4.29
N HIS A 95 -10.61 14.20 5.54
CA HIS A 95 -11.69 14.59 6.45
C HIS A 95 -11.73 16.10 6.72
N TYR A 96 -10.57 16.75 6.84
CA TYR A 96 -10.51 18.23 6.92
C TYR A 96 -10.85 18.91 5.58
N TRP A 97 -10.45 18.37 4.43
CA TRP A 97 -10.78 18.94 3.12
C TRP A 97 -12.28 18.89 2.79
N LEU A 98 -12.98 17.80 3.16
CA LEU A 98 -14.43 17.71 3.00
C LEU A 98 -15.18 18.67 3.95
N LEU A 99 -14.64 18.94 5.14
CA LEU A 99 -15.14 20.01 6.01
C LEU A 99 -14.88 21.41 5.42
N PHE A 100 -13.77 21.62 4.71
CA PHE A 100 -13.44 22.89 4.05
C PHE A 100 -14.25 23.16 2.77
N GLN A 101 -14.69 22.13 2.03
CA GLN A 101 -15.57 22.32 0.87
C GLN A 101 -17.00 22.75 1.25
N ASN A 102 -17.44 22.49 2.48
CA ASN A 102 -18.76 22.92 2.96
C ASN A 102 -18.79 24.38 3.44
N THR A 103 -17.63 25.02 3.68
CA THR A 103 -17.54 26.43 4.11
C THR A 103 -17.42 27.43 2.97
N ASP A 104 -16.96 27.02 1.78
CA ASP A 104 -16.73 27.92 0.64
C ASP A 104 -17.97 28.22 -0.23
N THR A 105 -19.15 27.69 0.11
CA THR A 105 -20.41 28.04 -0.61
C THR A 105 -21.16 29.24 -0.04
N ARG A 106 -20.65 29.88 1.03
CA ARG A 106 -21.33 31.02 1.69
C ARG A 106 -20.71 32.40 1.45
N ASP A 107 -19.52 32.51 0.84
CA ASP A 107 -18.82 33.80 0.71
C ASP A 107 -18.72 34.37 -0.73
N SER A 108 -19.70 34.04 -1.58
CA SER A 108 -19.82 34.62 -2.94
C SER A 108 -21.03 35.56 -3.11
N ARG A 109 -21.78 35.86 -2.04
CA ARG A 109 -22.98 36.73 -2.09
C ARG A 109 -22.84 38.08 -1.37
N SER A 110 -21.69 38.41 -0.78
CA SER A 110 -21.46 39.65 -0.01
C SER A 110 -20.75 40.77 -0.79
N LYS A 111 -20.44 40.59 -2.08
CA LYS A 111 -19.77 41.60 -2.94
C LYS A 111 -20.60 42.07 -4.14
N LEU A 112 -21.92 42.10 -3.99
CA LEU A 112 -22.83 42.77 -4.92
C LEU A 112 -23.80 43.64 -4.11
N GLN A 113 -23.26 44.67 -3.46
CA GLN A 113 -23.96 45.88 -3.04
C GLN A 113 -22.96 47.01 -2.86
#